data_AF-A0A1F5CNB6-F1
#
_entry.id   AF-A0A1F5CNB6-F1
#
_cell.length_a   1.000
_cell.length_b   1.000
_cell.length_c   1.000
_cell.angle_alpha   90.00
_cell.angle_beta   90.00
_cell.angle_gamma   90.00
#
_symmetry.space_group_name_H-M   'P 1'
#
loop_
_entity.id
_entity.type
_entity.pdbx_description
1 polymer ?
#
loop_
_entity_poly.entity_id
_entity_poly.type
_entity_poly.pdbx_seq_one_letter_code
_entity_poly.pdbx_strand_id
1 'polypeptide(L)'
;LHVSEISSSWIRNIRDFVREGQKVVLKVLRVDTEKGHIDLSLRRVTKREKIEKIMVWKKDRKADALLRGVAEKAGMTFEEVYEKAGKLLEDQYGLYDGFEKTVKEGPEVLTKLGVPEELAKTFFEVAQERIHVSMVRVKGTAELRCGKPNGVNVIKEAFSSAQKGEKLGTAKLRFYVIAAPKYSIEVMAEDYKRAEEIFQKVAQNVVTTVTKAGGQGSFRRDK
;
A
#
# COMPACT_ATOMS: atom_id res chain seq x y z
N LEU A 1 36.89 -1.09 3.14
CA LEU A 1 36.69 -0.92 1.68
C LEU A 1 38.03 -0.64 1.03
N HIS A 2 38.61 -1.63 0.35
CA HIS A 2 39.91 -1.49 -0.30
C HIS A 2 39.80 -0.75 -1.64
N VAL A 3 40.82 0.00 -2.06
CA VAL A 3 40.79 0.80 -3.30
C VAL A 3 40.48 -0.04 -4.54
N SER A 4 40.97 -1.29 -4.59
CA SER A 4 40.69 -2.22 -5.68
C SER A 4 39.24 -2.66 -5.75
N GLU A 5 38.46 -2.49 -4.68
CA GLU A 5 37.05 -2.87 -4.60
C GLU A 5 36.09 -1.69 -4.86
N ILE A 6 36.62 -0.53 -5.26
CA ILE A 6 35.84 0.68 -5.52
C ILE A 6 35.36 0.76 -6.97
N SER A 7 36.24 0.45 -7.91
CA SER A 7 35.95 0.44 -9.35
C SER A 7 36.64 -0.73 -10.03
N SER A 8 36.07 -1.19 -11.14
CA SER A 8 36.75 -2.13 -12.05
C SER A 8 37.74 -1.43 -12.99
N SER A 9 37.63 -0.10 -13.14
CA SER A 9 38.52 0.73 -13.95
C SER A 9 39.60 1.38 -13.11
N TRP A 10 40.69 1.83 -13.75
CA TRP A 10 41.76 2.57 -13.09
C TRP A 10 41.23 3.85 -12.41
N ILE A 11 41.59 4.05 -11.15
CA ILE A 11 41.14 5.18 -10.33
C ILE A 11 42.26 6.22 -10.29
N ARG A 12 42.08 7.33 -11.02
CA ARG A 12 43.01 8.47 -10.93
C ARG A 12 42.75 9.33 -9.70
N ASN A 13 41.48 9.56 -9.37
CA ASN A 13 41.05 10.30 -8.19
C ASN A 13 39.89 9.57 -7.51
N ILE A 14 40.05 9.27 -6.22
CA ILE A 14 39.04 8.55 -5.45
C ILE A 14 37.75 9.36 -5.24
N ARG A 15 37.87 10.70 -5.22
CA ARG A 15 36.75 11.62 -4.98
C ARG A 15 35.70 11.63 -6.11
N ASP A 16 36.06 11.05 -7.26
CA ASP A 16 35.15 10.87 -8.39
C ASP A 16 34.15 9.72 -8.12
N PHE A 17 34.52 8.78 -7.25
CA PHE A 17 33.72 7.58 -6.94
C PHE A 17 32.98 7.68 -5.61
N VAL A 18 33.59 8.30 -4.59
CA VAL A 18 33.01 8.42 -3.24
C VAL A 18 33.34 9.77 -2.62
N ARG A 19 32.38 10.32 -1.86
CA ARG A 19 32.53 11.58 -1.12
C ARG A 19 32.21 11.38 0.37
N GLU A 20 32.78 12.23 1.21
CA GLU A 20 32.44 12.27 2.63
C GLU A 20 30.95 12.57 2.81
N GLY A 21 30.32 11.87 3.76
CA GLY A 21 28.87 11.94 4.01
C GLY A 21 27.98 11.22 3.00
N GLN A 22 28.52 10.72 1.88
CA GLN A 22 27.75 9.99 0.88
C GLN A 22 27.37 8.59 1.37
N LYS A 23 26.08 8.26 1.31
CA LYS A 23 25.60 6.90 1.56
C LYS A 23 25.71 6.07 0.28
N VAL A 24 26.44 4.95 0.36
CA VAL A 24 26.65 4.02 -0.75
C VAL A 24 26.22 2.60 -0.36
N VAL A 25 25.74 1.82 -1.33
CA VAL A 25 25.46 0.40 -1.16
C VAL A 25 26.74 -0.37 -1.45
N LEU A 26 27.13 -1.24 -0.53
CA LEU A 26 28.32 -2.09 -0.64
C LEU A 26 27.93 -3.55 -0.44
N LYS A 27 28.68 -4.44 -1.08
CA LYS A 27 28.58 -5.89 -0.88
C LYS A 27 29.59 -6.34 0.17
N VAL A 28 29.13 -7.11 1.15
CA VAL A 28 30.02 -7.75 2.12
C VAL A 28 30.76 -8.89 1.41
N LEU A 29 32.08 -8.88 1.48
CA LEU A 29 32.94 -9.93 0.92
C LEU A 29 33.33 -10.94 1.98
N ARG A 30 33.76 -10.44 3.14
CA ARG A 30 34.27 -11.24 4.25
C ARG A 30 33.95 -10.54 5.56
N VAL A 31 33.63 -11.34 6.57
CA VAL A 31 33.50 -10.92 7.96
C VAL A 31 34.50 -11.73 8.76
N ASP A 32 35.39 -11.04 9.46
CA ASP A 32 36.33 -11.63 10.42
C ASP A 32 35.87 -11.22 11.83
N THR A 33 35.23 -12.17 12.53
CA THR A 33 34.61 -11.92 13.84
C THR A 33 35.62 -11.82 14.97
N GLU A 34 36.80 -12.44 14.84
CA GLU A 34 37.86 -12.37 15.85
C GLU A 34 38.52 -10.99 15.85
N LYS A 35 38.75 -10.43 14.66
CA LYS A 35 39.37 -9.10 14.48
C LYS A 35 38.35 -7.97 14.39
N GLY A 36 37.05 -8.28 14.27
CA GLY A 36 36.00 -7.30 14.04
C GLY A 36 36.11 -6.59 12.68
N HIS A 37 36.75 -7.22 11.69
CA HIS A 37 37.00 -6.63 10.37
C HIS A 37 35.95 -7.06 9.35
N ILE A 38 35.46 -6.10 8.54
CA ILE A 38 34.50 -6.36 7.47
C ILE A 38 35.05 -5.82 6.15
N ASP A 39 35.27 -6.72 5.20
CA ASP A 39 35.66 -6.37 3.85
C ASP A 39 34.43 -6.10 3.00
N LEU A 40 34.43 -4.93 2.35
CA LEU A 40 33.33 -4.41 1.57
C LEU A 40 33.76 -4.11 0.15
N SER A 41 32.83 -4.21 -0.80
CA SER A 41 33.05 -3.88 -2.20
C SER A 41 31.94 -3.04 -2.80
N LEU A 42 32.33 -1.98 -3.51
CA LEU A 42 31.43 -1.13 -4.30
C LEU A 42 31.28 -1.67 -5.72
N ARG A 43 32.39 -2.12 -6.33
CA ARG A 43 32.39 -2.57 -7.74
C ARG A 43 31.58 -3.83 -7.98
N ARG A 44 31.43 -4.69 -6.95
CA ARG A 44 30.69 -5.96 -7.05
C ARG A 44 29.19 -5.82 -6.80
N VAL A 45 28.69 -4.59 -6.65
CA VAL A 45 27.25 -4.29 -6.52
C VAL A 45 26.67 -4.00 -7.89
N THR A 46 25.76 -4.86 -8.34
CA THR A 46 25.03 -4.64 -9.59
C THR A 46 24.01 -3.50 -9.44
N LYS A 47 23.59 -2.91 -10.57
CA LYS A 47 22.54 -1.87 -10.57
C LYS A 47 21.24 -2.37 -9.90
N ARG A 48 20.87 -3.64 -10.16
CA ARG A 48 19.69 -4.28 -9.58
C ARG A 48 19.80 -4.41 -8.06
N GLU A 49 20.88 -5.00 -7.56
CA GLU A 49 21.14 -5.14 -6.12
C GLU A 49 21.15 -3.77 -5.41
N LYS A 50 21.73 -2.75 -6.06
CA LYS A 50 21.73 -1.38 -5.53
C LYS A 50 20.31 -0.84 -5.37
N ILE A 51 19.47 -0.98 -6.39
CA ILE A 51 18.07 -0.51 -6.35
C ILE A 51 17.29 -1.25 -5.27
N GLU A 52 17.40 -2.58 -5.23
CA GLU A 52 16.76 -3.44 -4.23
C GLU A 52 17.18 -3.07 -2.81
N LYS A 53 18.48 -2.93 -2.53
CA LYS A 53 18.97 -2.57 -1.19
C LYS A 53 18.56 -1.16 -0.77
N ILE A 54 18.52 -0.20 -1.70
CA ILE A 54 18.01 1.15 -1.42
C ILE A 54 16.52 1.10 -1.08
N MET A 55 15.72 0.27 -1.75
CA MET A 55 14.30 0.10 -1.42
C MET A 55 14.12 -0.47 -0.02
N VAL A 56 14.84 -1.55 0.32
CA VAL A 56 14.82 -2.13 1.67
C VAL A 56 15.23 -1.09 2.71
N TRP A 57 16.35 -0.39 2.52
CA TRP A 57 16.80 0.67 3.44
C TRP A 57 15.76 1.79 3.63
N LYS A 58 15.04 2.17 2.56
CA LYS A 58 13.95 3.15 2.65
C LYS A 58 12.76 2.60 3.44
N LYS A 59 12.41 1.32 3.26
CA LYS A 59 11.36 0.65 4.04
C LYS A 59 11.73 0.58 5.52
N ASP A 60 12.96 0.15 5.85
CA ASP A 60 13.44 0.03 7.22
C ASP A 60 13.40 1.38 7.95
N ARG A 61 13.84 2.47 7.30
CA ARG A 61 13.77 3.81 7.89
C ARG A 61 12.34 4.29 8.13
N LYS A 62 11.41 3.95 7.25
CA LYS A 62 9.99 4.26 7.46
C LYS A 62 9.44 3.45 8.62
N ALA A 63 9.79 2.17 8.69
CA ALA A 63 9.37 1.29 9.76
C ALA A 63 9.91 1.73 11.14
N ASP A 64 11.18 2.15 11.21
CA ASP A 64 11.77 2.74 12.43
C ASP A 64 11.01 4.01 12.85
N ALA A 65 10.71 4.90 11.90
CA ALA A 65 9.92 6.10 12.18
C ALA A 65 8.48 5.80 12.63
N LEU A 66 7.88 4.70 12.14
CA LEU A 66 6.57 4.22 12.58
C LEU A 66 6.64 3.65 13.99
N LEU A 67 7.60 2.77 14.28
CA LEU A 67 7.82 2.23 15.63
C LEU A 67 8.06 3.32 16.67
N ARG A 68 8.88 4.34 16.34
CA ARG A 68 9.07 5.50 17.22
C ARG A 68 7.75 6.22 17.50
N GLY A 69 6.91 6.42 16.48
CA GLY A 69 5.58 7.00 16.66
C GLY A 69 4.67 6.13 17.53
N VAL A 70 4.77 4.81 17.43
CA VAL A 70 4.04 3.88 18.32
C VAL A 70 4.55 4.00 19.76
N ALA A 71 5.87 4.01 19.96
CA ALA A 71 6.49 4.14 21.28
C ALA A 71 6.09 5.45 21.98
N GLU A 72 6.12 6.58 21.25
CA GLU A 72 5.65 7.88 21.74
C GLU A 72 4.18 7.84 22.17
N LYS A 73 3.32 7.22 21.36
CA LYS A 73 1.87 7.17 21.62
C LYS A 73 1.50 6.17 22.72
N ALA A 74 2.25 5.08 22.86
CA ALA A 74 2.08 4.07 23.91
C ALA A 74 2.75 4.46 25.23
N GLY A 75 3.57 5.52 25.26
CA GLY A 75 4.35 5.92 26.44
C GLY A 75 5.41 4.88 26.84
N MET A 76 5.89 4.08 25.88
CA MET A 76 6.90 3.03 26.09
C MET A 76 8.22 3.41 25.44
N THR A 77 9.30 2.72 25.82
CA THR A 77 10.57 2.86 25.12
C THR A 77 10.54 2.13 23.77
N PHE A 78 11.38 2.56 22.83
CA PHE A 78 11.50 1.91 21.52
C PHE A 78 11.85 0.42 21.65
N GLU A 79 12.74 0.08 22.58
CA GLU A 79 13.21 -1.29 22.83
C GLU A 79 12.08 -2.20 23.31
N GLU A 80 11.23 -1.71 24.23
CA GLU A 80 10.08 -2.46 24.72
C GLU A 80 9.04 -2.72 23.62
N VAL A 81 8.77 -1.73 22.78
CA VAL A 81 7.84 -1.87 21.65
C VAL A 81 8.41 -2.83 20.61
N TYR A 82 9.72 -2.77 20.37
CA TYR A 82 10.40 -3.67 19.44
C TYR A 82 10.35 -5.12 19.93
N GLU A 83 10.69 -5.40 21.19
CA GLU A 83 10.65 -6.77 21.72
C GLU A 83 9.22 -7.33 21.78
N LYS A 84 8.23 -6.52 22.18
CA LYS A 84 6.83 -6.98 22.33
C LYS A 84 6.09 -7.14 21.01
N ALA A 85 6.45 -6.39 19.97
CA ALA A 85 5.70 -6.36 18.73
C ALA A 85 6.58 -6.28 17.48
N GLY A 86 7.59 -5.40 17.48
CA GLY A 86 8.47 -5.18 16.32
C GLY A 86 9.15 -6.46 15.82
N LYS A 87 9.71 -7.26 16.73
CA LYS A 87 10.40 -8.53 16.42
C LYS A 87 9.45 -9.57 15.82
N LEU A 88 8.27 -9.74 16.41
CA LEU A 88 7.24 -10.66 15.90
C LEU A 88 6.75 -10.28 14.50
N LEU A 89 6.60 -8.98 14.25
CA LEU A 89 6.27 -8.41 12.94
C LEU A 89 7.39 -8.63 11.92
N GLU A 90 8.63 -8.35 12.31
CA GLU A 90 9.81 -8.46 11.46
C GLU A 90 10.06 -9.91 11.03
N ASP A 91 9.98 -10.86 11.95
CA ASP A 91 10.21 -12.28 11.68
C ASP A 91 9.15 -12.88 10.73
N GLN A 92 7.88 -12.44 10.82
CA GLN A 92 6.79 -13.00 10.02
C GLN A 92 6.65 -12.33 8.65
N TYR A 93 6.76 -11.01 8.58
CA TYR A 93 6.40 -10.24 7.38
C TYR A 93 7.47 -9.24 6.95
N GLY A 94 8.43 -8.93 7.81
CA GLY A 94 9.26 -7.73 7.70
C GLY A 94 8.54 -6.51 8.30
N LEU A 95 9.29 -5.63 8.94
CA LEU A 95 8.72 -4.60 9.82
C LEU A 95 7.77 -3.64 9.08
N TYR A 96 8.19 -3.06 7.96
CA TYR A 96 7.36 -2.14 7.17
C TYR A 96 6.14 -2.82 6.55
N ASP A 97 6.35 -4.02 5.98
CA ASP A 97 5.29 -4.76 5.29
C ASP A 97 4.26 -5.29 6.29
N GLY A 98 4.68 -5.60 7.52
CA GLY A 98 3.82 -5.87 8.65
C GLY A 98 2.95 -4.67 9.04
N PHE A 99 3.50 -3.45 9.09
CA PHE A 99 2.69 -2.25 9.26
C PHE A 99 1.67 -2.05 8.12
N GLU A 100 2.04 -2.29 6.86
CA GLU A 100 1.10 -2.22 5.73
C GLU A 100 -0.05 -3.23 5.88
N LYS A 101 0.25 -4.47 6.31
CA LYS A 101 -0.78 -5.49 6.56
C LYS A 101 -1.72 -5.08 7.68
N THR A 102 -1.20 -4.53 8.77
CA THR A 102 -2.03 -4.03 9.88
C THR A 102 -3.00 -2.96 9.39
N VAL A 103 -2.60 -2.07 8.48
CA VAL A 103 -3.53 -1.07 7.89
C VAL A 103 -4.61 -1.71 7.02
N LYS A 104 -4.27 -2.77 6.27
CA LYS A 104 -5.19 -3.43 5.35
C LYS A 104 -6.21 -4.35 6.03
N GLU A 105 -5.74 -5.15 6.98
CA GLU A 105 -6.52 -6.22 7.62
C GLU A 105 -6.97 -5.86 9.03
N GLY A 106 -6.42 -4.80 9.62
CA GLY A 106 -6.77 -4.30 10.95
C GLY A 106 -5.81 -4.77 12.07
N PRO A 107 -6.08 -4.36 13.32
CA PRO A 107 -5.24 -4.69 14.48
C PRO A 107 -5.22 -6.20 14.81
N GLU A 108 -6.17 -6.97 14.27
CA GLU A 108 -6.28 -8.42 14.46
C GLU A 108 -5.05 -9.20 13.97
N VAL A 109 -4.32 -8.66 12.99
CA VAL A 109 -3.08 -9.28 12.50
C VAL A 109 -2.06 -9.36 13.63
N LEU A 110 -1.98 -8.32 14.46
CA LEU A 110 -1.00 -8.25 15.56
C LEU A 110 -1.44 -9.07 16.76
N THR A 111 -2.73 -9.09 17.08
CA THR A 111 -3.22 -9.92 18.19
C THR A 111 -3.05 -11.41 17.91
N LYS A 112 -3.21 -11.85 16.65
CA LYS A 112 -2.90 -13.23 16.23
C LYS A 112 -1.42 -13.61 16.40
N LEU A 113 -0.52 -12.62 16.34
CA LEU A 113 0.90 -12.81 16.58
C LEU A 113 1.28 -12.81 18.07
N GLY A 114 0.31 -12.57 18.97
CA GLY A 114 0.55 -12.49 20.41
C GLY A 114 0.85 -11.08 20.92
N VAL A 115 0.67 -10.05 20.09
CA VAL A 115 0.81 -8.65 20.52
C VAL A 115 -0.40 -8.25 21.38
N PRO A 116 -0.20 -7.60 22.54
CA PRO A 116 -1.29 -7.10 23.37
C PRO A 116 -2.27 -6.21 22.57
N GLU A 117 -3.57 -6.34 22.83
CA GLU A 117 -4.62 -5.66 22.06
C GLU A 117 -4.49 -4.13 22.09
N GLU A 118 -4.13 -3.56 23.24
CA GLU A 118 -3.89 -2.12 23.38
C GLU A 118 -2.76 -1.65 22.46
N LEU A 119 -1.64 -2.38 22.47
CA LEU A 119 -0.50 -2.07 21.63
C LEU A 119 -0.86 -2.26 20.14
N ALA A 120 -1.59 -3.33 19.80
CA ALA A 120 -2.06 -3.58 18.44
C ALA A 120 -2.93 -2.42 17.88
N LYS A 121 -3.80 -1.84 18.72
CA LYS A 121 -4.57 -0.64 18.36
C LYS A 121 -3.68 0.56 18.12
N THR A 122 -2.70 0.82 18.99
CA THR A 122 -1.74 1.92 18.80
C THR A 122 -0.94 1.76 17.51
N PHE A 123 -0.49 0.54 17.21
CA PHE A 123 0.17 0.21 15.93
C PHE A 123 -0.73 0.54 14.75
N PHE A 124 -1.99 0.09 14.77
CA PHE A 124 -2.95 0.35 13.69
C PHE A 124 -3.17 1.85 13.47
N GLU A 125 -3.37 2.63 14.53
CA GLU A 125 -3.59 4.07 14.44
C GLU A 125 -2.38 4.80 13.83
N VAL A 126 -1.17 4.55 14.35
CA VAL A 126 0.06 5.19 13.84
C VAL A 126 0.32 4.79 12.38
N ALA A 127 0.06 3.52 12.05
CA ALA A 127 0.19 3.01 10.69
C ALA A 127 -0.81 3.70 9.75
N GLN A 128 -2.07 3.84 10.14
CA GLN A 128 -3.11 4.46 9.34
C GLN A 128 -2.86 5.95 9.10
N GLU A 129 -2.32 6.67 10.08
CA GLU A 129 -1.98 8.10 9.95
C GLU A 129 -0.83 8.32 8.95
N ARG A 130 0.18 7.44 8.94
CA ARG A 130 1.44 7.66 8.22
C ARG A 130 1.59 6.85 6.93
N ILE A 131 0.91 5.71 6.80
CA ILE A 131 0.92 4.89 5.57
C ILE A 131 -0.26 5.28 4.70
N HIS A 132 0.04 5.96 3.60
CA HIS A 132 -0.95 6.30 2.59
C HIS A 132 -1.15 5.09 1.69
N VAL A 133 -2.26 4.38 1.86
CA VAL A 133 -2.63 3.29 0.96
C VAL A 133 -2.91 3.89 -0.41
N SER A 134 -2.02 3.59 -1.38
CA SER A 134 -2.19 4.04 -2.76
C SER A 134 -3.44 3.39 -3.33
N MET A 135 -4.50 4.16 -3.52
CA MET A 135 -5.72 3.70 -4.16
C MET A 135 -5.62 3.91 -5.66
N VAL A 136 -5.89 2.85 -6.40
CA VAL A 136 -6.12 2.90 -7.84
C VAL A 136 -7.57 3.29 -8.09
N ARG A 137 -7.79 4.19 -9.06
CA ARG A 137 -9.11 4.59 -9.51
C ARG A 137 -9.46 3.90 -10.82
N VAL A 138 -10.58 3.20 -10.84
CA VAL A 138 -11.25 2.70 -12.05
C VAL A 138 -12.51 3.52 -12.26
N LYS A 139 -12.70 4.03 -13.48
CA LYS A 139 -13.84 4.85 -13.85
C LYS A 139 -14.57 4.23 -15.04
N GLY A 140 -15.89 4.35 -15.04
CA GLY A 140 -16.68 4.08 -16.22
C GLY A 140 -18.00 4.83 -16.22
N THR A 141 -18.63 4.81 -17.38
CA THR A 141 -19.86 5.54 -17.67
C THR A 141 -21.00 4.54 -17.87
N ALA A 142 -22.07 4.71 -17.12
CA ALA A 142 -23.33 4.00 -17.29
C ALA A 142 -24.33 4.89 -18.03
N GLU A 143 -24.89 4.40 -19.14
CA GLU A 143 -26.00 5.03 -19.84
C GLU A 143 -27.30 4.36 -19.41
N LEU A 144 -28.15 5.08 -18.66
CA LEU A 144 -29.39 4.56 -18.08
C LEU A 144 -30.59 5.41 -18.51
N ARG A 145 -31.67 4.74 -18.93
CA ARG A 145 -32.93 5.36 -19.33
C ARG A 145 -34.10 4.65 -18.67
N CYS A 146 -35.03 5.39 -18.11
CA CYS A 146 -36.27 4.84 -17.57
C CYS A 146 -37.43 5.79 -17.93
N GLY A 147 -38.34 5.33 -18.80
CA GLY A 147 -39.48 6.13 -19.28
C GLY A 147 -40.70 6.11 -18.35
N LYS A 148 -40.60 5.48 -17.17
CA LYS A 148 -41.70 5.44 -16.21
C LYS A 148 -41.86 6.78 -15.48
N PRO A 149 -43.06 7.11 -14.97
CA PRO A 149 -43.29 8.34 -14.20
C PRO A 149 -42.35 8.52 -12.99
N ASN A 150 -41.90 7.41 -12.39
CA ASN A 150 -40.94 7.39 -11.28
C ASN A 150 -39.49 7.08 -11.72
N GLY A 151 -39.14 7.26 -12.99
CA GLY A 151 -37.87 6.80 -13.56
C GLY A 151 -36.61 7.34 -12.88
N VAL A 152 -36.62 8.60 -12.42
CA VAL A 152 -35.51 9.19 -11.68
C VAL A 152 -35.30 8.49 -10.32
N ASN A 153 -36.39 8.16 -9.63
CA ASN A 153 -36.32 7.47 -8.34
C ASN A 153 -35.78 6.06 -8.50
N VAL A 154 -36.23 5.35 -9.55
CA VAL A 154 -35.70 4.03 -9.91
C VAL A 154 -34.17 4.07 -10.12
N ILE A 155 -33.66 5.08 -10.83
CA ILE A 155 -32.21 5.22 -11.06
C ILE A 155 -31.48 5.52 -9.74
N LYS A 156 -32.00 6.42 -8.91
CA LYS A 156 -31.42 6.72 -7.59
C LYS A 156 -31.37 5.49 -6.68
N GLU A 157 -32.45 4.71 -6.64
CA GLU A 157 -32.54 3.47 -5.87
C GLU A 157 -31.57 2.40 -6.40
N ALA A 158 -31.38 2.30 -7.72
CA ALA A 158 -30.40 1.39 -8.31
C ALA A 158 -28.97 1.70 -7.85
N PHE A 159 -28.57 2.98 -7.83
CA PHE A 159 -27.25 3.37 -7.30
C PHE A 159 -27.16 3.22 -5.77
N SER A 160 -28.22 3.56 -5.03
CA SER A 160 -28.22 3.44 -3.56
C SER A 160 -28.16 1.99 -3.10
N SER A 161 -28.87 1.08 -3.78
CA SER A 161 -28.83 -0.36 -3.51
C SER A 161 -27.47 -0.96 -3.86
N ALA A 162 -26.86 -0.56 -4.98
CA ALA A 162 -25.52 -1.00 -5.35
C ALA A 162 -24.46 -0.54 -4.32
N GLN A 163 -24.63 0.64 -3.72
CA GLN A 163 -23.74 1.12 -2.65
C GLN A 163 -23.87 0.31 -1.35
N LYS A 164 -25.08 -0.12 -0.99
CA LYS A 164 -25.35 -0.84 0.27
C LYS A 164 -25.13 -2.34 0.17
N GLY A 165 -25.32 -2.93 -1.01
CA GLY A 165 -25.27 -4.37 -1.21
C GLY A 165 -23.86 -4.98 -1.24
N GLU A 166 -22.83 -4.15 -1.45
CA GLU A 166 -21.46 -4.65 -1.57
C GLU A 166 -20.64 -4.49 -0.28
N LYS A 167 -19.94 -5.56 0.09
CA LYS A 167 -18.86 -5.51 1.09
C LYS A 167 -17.68 -4.75 0.50
N LEU A 168 -17.73 -3.43 0.62
CA LEU A 168 -16.73 -2.51 0.09
C LEU A 168 -15.35 -2.69 0.74
N GLY A 169 -15.26 -3.22 1.96
CA GLY A 169 -13.98 -3.33 2.68
C GLY A 169 -13.29 -1.96 2.72
N THR A 170 -12.07 -1.88 2.19
CA THR A 170 -11.29 -0.64 2.05
C THR A 170 -11.59 0.16 0.77
N ALA A 171 -12.41 -0.36 -0.14
CA ALA A 171 -12.74 0.30 -1.40
C ALA A 171 -13.78 1.41 -1.23
N LYS A 172 -13.66 2.47 -2.02
CA LYS A 172 -14.57 3.63 -2.01
C LYS A 172 -15.29 3.74 -3.34
N LEU A 173 -16.61 3.81 -3.30
CA LEU A 173 -17.48 4.09 -4.44
C LEU A 173 -17.83 5.56 -4.50
N ARG A 174 -17.83 6.12 -5.72
CA ARG A 174 -18.40 7.44 -6.01
C ARG A 174 -19.28 7.35 -7.25
N PHE A 175 -20.49 7.89 -7.12
CA PHE A 175 -21.43 8.03 -8.22
C PHE A 175 -21.72 9.51 -8.41
N TYR A 176 -21.74 9.95 -9.67
CA TYR A 176 -22.18 11.31 -9.99
C TYR A 176 -22.81 11.35 -11.39
N VAL A 177 -23.67 12.33 -11.60
CA VAL A 177 -24.30 12.55 -12.90
C VAL A 177 -23.29 13.28 -13.79
N ILE A 178 -23.05 12.76 -15.00
CA ILE A 178 -22.27 13.49 -16.02
C ILE A 178 -23.23 14.41 -16.77
N ALA A 179 -24.22 13.80 -17.41
CA ALA A 179 -25.32 14.45 -18.12
C ALA A 179 -26.37 13.37 -18.43
N ALA A 180 -27.66 13.60 -18.25
CA ALA A 180 -28.64 12.56 -18.62
C ALA A 180 -28.52 12.18 -20.11
N PRO A 181 -28.53 10.87 -20.48
CA PRO A 181 -28.71 9.65 -19.67
C PRO A 181 -27.41 9.01 -19.12
N LYS A 182 -26.27 9.70 -19.13
CA LYS A 182 -24.94 9.26 -18.70
C LYS A 182 -24.64 9.57 -17.23
N TYR A 183 -24.22 8.54 -16.51
CA TYR A 183 -23.84 8.56 -15.09
C TYR A 183 -22.44 7.98 -14.92
N SER A 184 -21.63 8.56 -14.04
CA SER A 184 -20.29 8.08 -13.75
C SER A 184 -20.30 7.13 -12.56
N ILE A 185 -19.54 6.04 -12.68
CA ILE A 185 -19.22 5.10 -11.62
C ILE A 185 -17.70 5.13 -11.43
N GLU A 186 -17.25 5.52 -10.24
CA GLU A 186 -15.84 5.48 -9.85
C GLU A 186 -15.64 4.52 -8.68
N VAL A 187 -14.70 3.60 -8.85
CA VAL A 187 -14.24 2.67 -7.81
C VAL A 187 -12.79 3.01 -7.47
N MET A 188 -12.53 3.25 -6.20
CA MET A 188 -11.17 3.38 -5.67
C MET A 188 -10.86 2.17 -4.80
N ALA A 189 -9.85 1.38 -5.14
CA ALA A 189 -9.41 0.21 -4.36
C ALA A 189 -7.88 0.11 -4.34
N GLU A 190 -7.33 -0.81 -3.56
CA GLU A 190 -5.89 -0.96 -3.37
C GLU A 190 -5.15 -1.42 -4.63
N ASP A 191 -5.83 -2.17 -5.49
CA ASP A 191 -5.28 -2.78 -6.69
C ASP A 191 -6.27 -2.74 -7.87
N TYR A 192 -5.74 -2.70 -9.09
CA TYR A 192 -6.55 -2.64 -10.32
C TYR A 192 -7.51 -3.83 -10.44
N LYS A 193 -7.08 -5.03 -10.04
CA LYS A 193 -7.88 -6.25 -10.20
C LYS A 193 -9.12 -6.21 -9.32
N ARG A 194 -8.95 -5.86 -8.04
CA ARG A 194 -10.06 -5.67 -7.10
C ARG A 194 -10.95 -4.49 -7.49
N ALA A 195 -10.38 -3.37 -7.92
CA ALA A 195 -11.14 -2.21 -8.39
C ALA A 195 -12.04 -2.58 -9.58
N GLU A 196 -11.52 -3.36 -10.53
CA GLU A 196 -12.27 -3.81 -11.71
C GLU A 196 -13.38 -4.80 -11.35
N GLU A 197 -13.09 -5.76 -10.47
CA GLU A 197 -14.08 -6.75 -10.03
C GLU A 197 -15.28 -6.07 -9.35
N ILE A 198 -15.01 -5.13 -8.45
CA ILE A 198 -16.03 -4.31 -7.79
C ILE A 198 -16.78 -3.47 -8.83
N PHE A 199 -16.07 -2.79 -9.73
CA PHE A 199 -16.68 -1.96 -10.77
C PHE A 199 -17.68 -2.75 -11.63
N GLN A 200 -17.30 -3.94 -12.09
CA GLN A 200 -18.16 -4.78 -12.92
C GLN A 200 -19.40 -5.25 -12.16
N LYS A 201 -19.26 -5.68 -10.90
CA LYS A 201 -20.39 -6.10 -10.07
C LYS A 201 -21.37 -4.96 -9.82
N VAL A 202 -20.87 -3.78 -9.44
CA VAL A 202 -21.69 -2.58 -9.24
C VAL A 202 -22.42 -2.20 -10.53
N ALA A 203 -21.69 -2.09 -11.64
CA ALA A 203 -22.29 -1.70 -12.91
C ALA A 203 -23.38 -2.68 -13.36
N GLN A 204 -23.13 -3.99 -13.22
CA GLN A 204 -24.10 -5.03 -13.54
C GLN A 204 -25.34 -4.96 -12.64
N ASN A 205 -25.17 -4.74 -11.34
CA ASN A 205 -26.27 -4.60 -10.38
C ASN A 205 -27.15 -3.39 -10.67
N VAL A 206 -26.54 -2.25 -11.01
CA VAL A 206 -27.26 -1.03 -11.38
C VAL A 206 -28.09 -1.25 -12.65
N VAL A 207 -27.48 -1.79 -13.71
CA VAL A 207 -28.18 -2.08 -14.96
C VAL A 207 -29.32 -3.06 -14.73
N THR A 208 -29.06 -4.16 -14.01
CA THR A 208 -30.07 -5.19 -13.73
C THR A 208 -31.27 -4.63 -12.96
N THR A 209 -31.04 -3.78 -11.97
CA THR A 209 -32.12 -3.13 -11.19
C THR A 209 -32.97 -2.21 -12.07
N VAL A 210 -32.33 -1.41 -12.94
CA VAL A 210 -33.04 -0.52 -13.87
C VAL A 210 -33.82 -1.32 -14.92
N THR A 211 -33.25 -2.40 -15.47
CA THR A 211 -33.93 -3.27 -16.45
C THR A 211 -35.13 -4.00 -15.84
N LYS A 212 -35.02 -4.52 -14.61
CA LYS A 212 -36.17 -5.11 -13.87
C LYS A 212 -37.29 -4.11 -13.65
N ALA A 213 -36.95 -2.84 -13.44
CA ALA A 213 -37.91 -1.76 -13.33
C ALA A 213 -38.47 -1.30 -14.69
N GLY A 214 -38.14 -1.94 -15.81
CA GLY A 214 -38.64 -1.61 -17.16
C GLY A 214 -37.87 -0.48 -17.87
N GLY A 215 -36.68 -0.16 -17.39
CA GLY A 215 -35.73 0.74 -18.05
C GLY A 215 -34.75 0.00 -18.98
N GLN A 216 -33.85 0.77 -19.58
CA GLN A 216 -32.74 0.28 -20.40
C GLN A 216 -31.43 0.81 -19.83
N GLY A 217 -30.39 -0.02 -19.87
CA GLY A 217 -29.09 0.34 -19.31
C GLY A 217 -27.95 -0.33 -20.05
N SER A 218 -26.86 0.41 -20.24
CA SER A 218 -25.57 -0.14 -20.67
C SER A 218 -24.46 0.53 -19.87
N PHE A 219 -23.31 -0.13 -19.75
CA PHE A 219 -22.14 0.47 -19.12
C PHE A 219 -20.92 0.32 -20.01
N ARG A 220 -20.01 1.27 -19.92
CA ARG A 220 -18.75 1.30 -20.64
C ARG A 220 -17.64 1.73 -19.70
N ARG A 221 -16.54 0.98 -19.69
CA ARG A 221 -15.33 1.38 -18.97
C ARG A 221 -14.64 2.53 -19.70
N ASP A 222 -14.23 3.56 -18.95
CA ASP A 222 -13.41 4.64 -19.48
C ASP A 222 -11.97 4.13 -19.63
N LYS A 223 -11.30 4.48 -20.73
CA LYS A 223 -9.91 4.08 -20.99
C LYS A 223 -8.94 4.84 -20.10
#